data_AF-A0A7J8WC02-F1
#
_entry.id   AF-A0A7J8WC02-F1
#
_cell.length_a   1.000
_cell.length_b   1.000
_cell.length_c   1.000
_cell.angle_alpha   90.00
_cell.angle_beta   90.00
_cell.angle_gamma   90.00
#
_symmetry.space_group_name_H-M   'P 1'
#
loop_
_entity.id
_entity.type
_entity.pdbx_description
1 polymer ?
#
loop_
_entity_poly.entity_id
_entity_poly.type
_entity_poly.pdbx_seq_one_letter_code
_entity_poly.pdbx_strand_id
1 'polypeptide(L)'
;ILAETFRSLNACRKTGEGRFIGCAQLLLVWFHSHFWKVEKVSYRDDDIEWRAPWLIPNEILYRCGDFDWVPLLGIWGAIGYAPLLVSRQYRSRQFIPAMQGLAYCDFSHREDNYKKRVREISNAWNQTHRMKILAVGPTITSEYNQWRDQRVNDNILASNPKNARSLEEHLQVLPSEIEIIKQEFEKRSLELGKKIEQLEEEKMQLGLDVDIQRLEADKLRKGKNKAEEDLDSLKTDYKKLRRSVRTAGLGKSPEQWRQEIQEEKMKANQWEKKFQDTRAREVTLGKSLLVCQNEKTELKARVTELERLLHQYRSRSSAVELKTSLDKIEELKGQVRELEAALQNSEFRMELLERSSDQWQGQLQRSQDQIRDRDYIMGEAVAQVREVADHLQTLAVQADLLSLKYELESDRDRELAWLLKKVKALGIR
;
A
#
# COMPACT_ATOMS: atom_id res chain seq x y z
N ILE A 1 12.74 -2.72 -15.53
CA ILE A 1 12.51 -3.92 -14.68
C ILE A 1 11.03 -4.28 -14.62
N LEU A 2 10.14 -3.41 -14.11
CA LEU A 2 8.70 -3.68 -14.03
C LEU A 2 8.10 -4.09 -15.39
N ALA A 3 8.46 -3.37 -16.46
CA ALA A 3 8.08 -3.72 -17.84
C ALA A 3 8.45 -5.17 -18.22
N GLU A 4 9.68 -5.59 -17.92
CA GLU A 4 10.18 -6.93 -18.26
C GLU A 4 9.51 -8.02 -17.43
N THR A 5 9.32 -7.77 -16.13
CA THR A 5 8.61 -8.68 -15.23
C THR A 5 7.18 -8.91 -15.72
N PHE A 6 6.43 -7.85 -16.00
CA PHE A 6 5.05 -7.95 -16.49
C PHE A 6 4.96 -8.63 -17.85
N ARG A 7 5.87 -8.28 -18.77
CA ARG A 7 5.89 -8.87 -20.12
C ARG A 7 6.18 -10.36 -20.08
N SER A 8 7.13 -10.79 -19.25
CA SER A 8 7.47 -12.20 -19.06
C SER A 8 6.37 -12.98 -18.36
N LEU A 9 5.72 -12.43 -17.33
CA LEU A 9 4.57 -13.06 -16.69
C LEU A 9 3.38 -13.18 -17.67
N ASN A 10 3.12 -12.14 -18.47
CA ASN A 10 2.06 -12.17 -19.46
C ASN A 10 2.35 -13.19 -20.58
N ALA A 11 3.61 -13.33 -20.98
CA ALA A 11 4.04 -14.36 -21.91
C ALA A 11 3.82 -15.76 -21.33
N CYS A 12 4.35 -16.07 -20.14
CA CYS A 12 4.15 -17.35 -19.45
C CYS A 12 2.65 -17.69 -19.29
N ARG A 13 1.82 -16.69 -18.97
CA ARG A 13 0.35 -16.86 -18.86
C ARG A 13 -0.30 -17.19 -20.20
N LYS A 14 0.08 -16.50 -21.28
CA LYS A 14 -0.51 -16.69 -22.62
C LYS A 14 -0.12 -18.03 -23.24
N THR A 15 1.13 -18.46 -23.06
CA THR A 15 1.66 -19.68 -23.69
C THR A 15 1.46 -20.93 -22.84
N GLY A 16 1.08 -20.80 -21.56
CA GLY A 16 0.91 -21.92 -20.62
C GLY A 16 2.22 -22.59 -20.19
N GLU A 17 3.27 -22.41 -20.97
CA GLU A 17 4.62 -22.91 -20.76
C GLU A 17 5.63 -21.79 -21.12
N GLY A 18 6.72 -21.67 -20.36
CA GLY A 18 7.76 -20.68 -20.65
C GLY A 18 8.64 -20.35 -19.46
N ARG A 19 9.87 -19.90 -19.72
CA ARG A 19 10.78 -19.42 -18.67
C ARG A 19 10.46 -17.95 -18.36
N PHE A 20 10.31 -17.63 -17.08
CA PHE A 20 10.23 -16.24 -16.64
C PHE A 20 11.55 -15.51 -16.94
N ILE A 21 11.49 -14.45 -17.73
CA ILE A 21 12.65 -13.61 -18.07
C ILE A 21 12.49 -12.28 -17.31
N GLY A 22 12.98 -12.22 -16.09
CA GLY A 22 12.92 -11.02 -15.26
C GLY A 22 13.89 -11.09 -14.10
N CYS A 23 13.95 -10.02 -13.30
CA CYS A 23 14.82 -9.99 -12.13
C CYS A 23 14.24 -10.90 -11.04
N ALA A 24 14.75 -12.13 -10.96
CA ALA A 24 14.34 -13.11 -9.96
C ALA A 24 14.51 -12.58 -8.54
N GLN A 25 15.56 -11.78 -8.28
CA GLN A 25 15.81 -11.15 -6.98
C GLN A 25 14.68 -10.20 -6.59
N LEU A 26 14.18 -9.36 -7.51
CA LEU A 26 13.08 -8.44 -7.22
C LEU A 26 11.75 -9.16 -7.07
N LEU A 27 11.53 -10.25 -7.82
CA LEU A 27 10.36 -11.10 -7.63
C LEU A 27 10.41 -11.78 -6.25
N LEU A 28 11.59 -12.24 -5.83
CA LEU A 28 11.81 -12.84 -4.51
C LEU A 28 11.62 -11.83 -3.38
N VAL A 29 12.16 -10.62 -3.54
CA VAL A 29 11.94 -9.49 -2.61
C VAL A 29 10.46 -9.17 -2.51
N TRP A 30 9.74 -9.09 -3.64
CA TRP A 30 8.29 -8.88 -3.65
C TRP A 30 7.53 -10.03 -2.95
N PHE A 31 7.96 -11.26 -3.14
CA PHE A 31 7.35 -12.42 -2.49
C PHE A 31 7.55 -12.36 -0.97
N HIS A 32 8.78 -12.24 -0.49
CA HIS A 32 9.07 -12.11 0.94
C HIS A 32 8.39 -10.90 1.59
N SER A 33 8.24 -9.83 0.83
CA SER A 33 7.57 -8.59 1.21
C SER A 33 6.09 -8.72 1.53
N HIS A 34 5.37 -9.59 0.83
CA HIS A 34 3.91 -9.69 0.92
C HIS A 34 3.44 -10.97 1.62
N PHE A 35 4.30 -11.99 1.69
CA PHE A 35 4.02 -13.28 2.33
C PHE A 35 4.73 -13.46 3.69
N TRP A 36 5.18 -12.37 4.32
CA TRP A 36 5.95 -12.36 5.57
C TRP A 36 5.22 -12.96 6.80
N LYS A 37 3.89 -13.10 6.75
CA LYS A 37 3.13 -13.69 7.86
C LYS A 37 2.86 -15.18 7.62
N VAL A 38 3.40 -15.98 8.55
CA VAL A 38 2.97 -17.32 8.99
C VAL A 38 3.79 -18.52 8.49
N GLU A 39 4.41 -19.23 9.44
CA GLU A 39 5.06 -20.55 9.37
C GLU A 39 4.09 -21.73 9.09
N LYS A 40 3.00 -21.57 8.33
CA LYS A 40 2.05 -22.67 8.06
C LYS A 40 1.64 -22.77 6.60
N VAL A 41 1.56 -24.03 6.16
CA VAL A 41 1.52 -24.52 4.76
C VAL A 41 0.16 -24.27 4.06
N SER A 42 -0.64 -23.28 4.47
CA SER A 42 -1.92 -22.95 3.82
C SER A 42 -2.25 -21.47 3.97
N TYR A 43 -2.18 -20.72 2.87
CA TYR A 43 -2.59 -19.32 2.80
C TYR A 43 -4.11 -19.23 2.56
N ARG A 44 -4.84 -18.47 3.38
CA ARG A 44 -6.19 -17.97 3.04
C ARG A 44 -6.08 -16.56 2.44
N ASP A 45 -7.09 -16.13 1.67
CA ASP A 45 -7.11 -14.79 1.06
C ASP A 45 -6.95 -13.65 2.08
N ASP A 46 -7.41 -13.86 3.32
CA ASP A 46 -7.30 -12.91 4.44
C ASP A 46 -5.90 -12.86 5.09
N ASP A 47 -5.04 -13.85 4.83
CA ASP A 47 -3.68 -13.93 5.39
C ASP A 47 -2.65 -13.15 4.54
N ILE A 48 -3.04 -12.75 3.33
CA ILE A 48 -2.16 -12.04 2.40
C ILE A 48 -2.32 -10.53 2.60
N GLU A 49 -1.31 -9.91 3.19
CA GLU A 49 -1.21 -8.46 3.22
C GLU A 49 -0.73 -7.99 1.84
N TRP A 50 -1.68 -7.66 0.94
CA TRP A 50 -1.40 -7.18 -0.43
C TRP A 50 -0.66 -5.83 -0.49
N ARG A 51 -0.22 -5.32 0.65
CA ARG A 51 0.50 -4.07 0.83
C ARG A 51 1.98 -4.37 1.05
N ALA A 52 2.86 -3.62 0.41
CA ALA A 52 4.23 -3.46 0.88
C ALA A 52 4.22 -2.47 2.04
N PRO A 53 4.51 -2.87 3.30
CA PRO A 53 4.34 -1.98 4.46
C PRO A 53 5.18 -0.70 4.39
N TRP A 54 6.32 -0.77 3.70
CA TRP A 54 7.25 0.33 3.42
C TRP A 54 6.84 1.23 2.24
N LEU A 55 5.88 0.83 1.41
CA LEU A 55 5.39 1.64 0.30
C LEU A 55 4.13 2.38 0.78
N ILE A 56 4.31 3.64 1.18
CA ILE A 56 3.22 4.55 1.53
C ILE A 56 3.25 5.70 0.52
N PRO A 57 2.79 5.50 -0.71
CA PRO A 57 2.69 6.60 -1.67
C PRO A 57 1.53 7.50 -1.22
N ASN A 58 1.66 8.81 -1.47
CA ASN A 58 0.55 9.77 -1.31
C ASN A 58 -0.23 9.96 -2.63
N GLU A 59 0.36 9.55 -3.74
CA GLU A 59 -0.20 9.68 -5.09
C GLU A 59 0.08 8.42 -5.92
N ILE A 60 -0.88 8.05 -6.76
CA ILE A 60 -0.74 6.96 -7.74
C ILE A 60 -0.68 7.58 -9.12
N LEU A 61 0.41 7.34 -9.85
CA LEU A 61 0.44 7.54 -11.30
C LEU A 61 -0.51 6.51 -11.91
N TYR A 62 -1.52 6.96 -12.67
CA TYR A 62 -2.51 6.04 -13.25
C TYR A 62 -2.74 6.22 -14.75
N ARG A 63 -2.34 7.37 -15.32
CA ARG A 63 -2.53 7.72 -16.74
C ARG A 63 -1.30 8.49 -17.26
N CYS A 64 -0.98 8.28 -18.53
CA CYS A 64 0.09 8.99 -19.24
C CYS A 64 -0.43 9.48 -20.60
N GLY A 65 -0.39 10.79 -20.87
CA GLY A 65 -1.00 11.39 -22.06
C GLY A 65 -2.46 10.96 -22.20
N ASP A 66 -2.81 10.47 -23.39
CA ASP A 66 -4.14 9.96 -23.72
C ASP A 66 -4.38 8.49 -23.31
N PHE A 67 -3.39 7.83 -22.70
CA PHE A 67 -3.53 6.45 -22.25
C PHE A 67 -4.17 6.39 -20.85
N ASP A 68 -5.32 5.73 -20.71
CA ASP A 68 -5.98 5.45 -19.41
C ASP A 68 -5.19 4.48 -18.50
N TRP A 69 -3.94 4.19 -18.85
CA TRP A 69 -2.99 3.33 -18.15
C TRP A 69 -1.58 3.88 -18.33
N VAL A 70 -0.60 3.21 -17.73
CA VAL A 70 0.81 3.60 -17.77
C VAL A 70 1.57 2.70 -18.74
N PRO A 71 2.01 3.18 -19.92
CA PRO A 71 2.82 2.40 -20.85
C PRO A 71 4.25 2.26 -20.32
N LEU A 72 4.67 1.05 -19.97
CA LEU A 72 6.02 0.78 -19.46
C LEU A 72 6.95 0.39 -20.61
N LEU A 73 8.01 1.16 -20.81
CA LEU A 73 9.06 0.83 -21.77
C LEU A 73 10.08 -0.13 -21.15
N GLY A 74 10.34 -1.24 -21.83
CA GLY A 74 11.32 -2.26 -21.50
C GLY A 74 12.47 -2.34 -22.50
N ILE A 75 13.44 -3.18 -22.17
CA ILE A 75 14.62 -3.48 -22.99
C ILE A 75 14.19 -4.21 -24.27
N TRP A 76 13.13 -5.02 -24.20
CA TRP A 76 12.70 -5.86 -25.32
C TRP A 76 11.42 -5.39 -26.01
N GLY A 77 10.80 -4.31 -25.54
CA GLY A 77 9.51 -3.83 -26.03
C GLY A 77 8.82 -2.91 -25.04
N ALA A 78 7.50 -2.78 -25.14
CA ALA A 78 6.68 -2.08 -24.14
C ALA A 78 5.52 -2.96 -23.67
N ILE A 79 4.95 -2.61 -22.52
CA ILE A 79 3.72 -3.22 -22.01
C ILE A 79 2.84 -2.19 -21.30
N GLY A 80 1.52 -2.28 -21.48
CA GLY A 80 0.58 -1.47 -20.72
C GLY A 80 0.45 -1.98 -19.29
N TYR A 81 0.67 -1.11 -18.30
CA TYR A 81 0.42 -1.38 -16.90
C TYR A 81 -0.75 -0.52 -16.42
N ALA A 82 -1.75 -1.13 -15.78
CA ALA A 82 -2.89 -0.43 -15.20
C ALA A 82 -2.78 -0.42 -13.65
N PRO A 83 -2.17 0.62 -13.04
CA PRO A 83 -1.99 0.75 -11.59
C PRO A 83 -3.27 0.60 -10.78
N LEU A 84 -4.40 1.05 -11.34
CA LEU A 84 -5.70 1.00 -10.68
C LEU A 84 -6.27 -0.43 -10.55
N LEU A 85 -5.71 -1.43 -11.24
CA LEU A 85 -6.05 -2.84 -11.01
C LEU A 85 -5.66 -3.32 -9.61
N VAL A 86 -4.69 -2.64 -9.00
CA VAL A 86 -4.10 -2.99 -7.71
C VAL A 86 -4.23 -1.85 -6.70
N SER A 87 -5.29 -1.04 -6.82
CA SER A 87 -5.61 0.09 -5.92
C SER A 87 -5.59 -0.28 -4.43
N ARG A 88 -5.91 -1.53 -4.07
CA ARG A 88 -5.83 -2.02 -2.67
C ARG A 88 -4.43 -1.90 -2.07
N GLN A 89 -3.38 -2.09 -2.89
CA GLN A 89 -1.98 -2.00 -2.42
C GLN A 89 -1.66 -0.59 -1.93
N TYR A 90 -2.40 0.41 -2.43
CA TYR A 90 -2.23 1.81 -2.13
C TYR A 90 -3.24 2.35 -1.11
N ARG A 91 -3.98 1.50 -0.38
CA ARG A 91 -5.05 1.94 0.55
C ARG A 91 -6.16 2.76 -0.14
N SER A 92 -6.44 2.44 -1.40
CA SER A 92 -7.55 3.01 -2.14
C SER A 92 -8.61 1.96 -2.42
N ARG A 93 -9.85 2.42 -2.58
CA ARG A 93 -11.00 1.56 -2.93
C ARG A 93 -10.69 0.82 -4.24
N GLN A 94 -10.97 -0.48 -4.26
CA GLN A 94 -10.78 -1.28 -5.48
C GLN A 94 -12.05 -1.26 -6.32
N PHE A 95 -11.92 -0.76 -7.55
CA PHE A 95 -12.97 -0.72 -8.56
C PHE A 95 -12.46 -1.29 -9.90
N ILE A 96 -13.33 -1.38 -10.89
CA ILE A 96 -13.01 -1.87 -12.24
C ILE A 96 -12.36 -0.71 -13.03
N PRO A 97 -11.06 -0.77 -13.36
CA PRO A 97 -10.45 0.30 -14.13
C PRO A 97 -10.80 0.21 -15.62
N ALA A 98 -10.63 1.32 -16.33
CA ALA A 98 -10.65 1.32 -17.79
C ALA A 98 -9.47 0.50 -18.32
N MET A 99 -9.76 -0.54 -19.11
CA MET A 99 -8.77 -1.48 -19.66
C MET A 99 -8.77 -1.46 -21.21
N GLN A 100 -9.60 -0.61 -21.80
CA GLN A 100 -9.86 -0.59 -23.23
C GLN A 100 -8.62 -0.10 -23.98
N GLY A 101 -7.96 -0.98 -24.72
CA GLY A 101 -6.74 -0.63 -25.47
C GLY A 101 -5.44 -0.89 -24.73
N LEU A 102 -5.45 -1.50 -23.53
CA LEU A 102 -4.22 -1.87 -22.82
C LEU A 102 -3.24 -2.69 -23.69
N ALA A 103 -3.79 -3.56 -24.54
CA ALA A 103 -3.03 -4.39 -25.48
C ALA A 103 -2.29 -3.56 -26.56
N TYR A 104 -2.70 -2.32 -26.81
CA TYR A 104 -2.03 -1.42 -27.76
C TYR A 104 -0.58 -1.14 -27.36
N CYS A 105 -0.30 -1.13 -26.05
CA CYS A 105 1.04 -0.90 -25.53
C CYS A 105 1.90 -2.17 -25.48
N ASP A 106 1.34 -3.36 -25.75
CA ASP A 106 2.08 -4.62 -25.81
C ASP A 106 2.73 -4.74 -27.19
N PHE A 107 4.03 -4.43 -27.29
CA PHE A 107 4.79 -4.61 -28.52
C PHE A 107 6.25 -4.96 -28.24
N SER A 108 6.91 -5.58 -29.21
CA SER A 108 8.35 -5.86 -29.19
C SER A 108 9.13 -4.91 -30.09
N HIS A 109 10.40 -4.65 -29.77
CA HIS A 109 11.28 -3.86 -30.65
C HIS A 109 11.60 -4.52 -31.99
N ARG A 110 11.15 -5.78 -32.18
CA ARG A 110 11.28 -6.52 -33.45
C ARG A 110 10.13 -6.25 -34.41
N GLU A 111 9.04 -5.63 -33.94
CA GLU A 111 7.91 -5.27 -34.80
C GLU A 111 8.24 -4.06 -35.68
N ASP A 112 7.70 -4.07 -36.89
CA ASP A 112 7.74 -2.90 -37.76
C ASP A 112 7.09 -1.69 -37.06
N ASN A 113 7.64 -0.49 -37.29
CA ASN A 113 7.15 0.77 -36.71
C ASN A 113 7.37 0.93 -35.18
N TYR A 114 8.14 0.07 -34.52
CA TYR A 114 8.43 0.20 -33.07
C TYR A 114 8.99 1.58 -32.68
N LYS A 115 9.86 2.19 -33.51
CA LYS A 115 10.43 3.52 -33.26
C LYS A 115 9.37 4.62 -33.13
N LYS A 116 8.26 4.52 -33.88
CA LYS A 116 7.14 5.46 -33.77
C LYS A 116 6.40 5.25 -32.45
N ARG A 117 6.10 4.00 -32.09
CA ARG A 117 5.45 3.65 -30.82
C ARG A 117 6.28 4.04 -29.60
N VAL A 118 7.60 3.86 -29.65
CA VAL A 118 8.53 4.30 -28.59
C VAL A 118 8.45 5.82 -28.41
N ARG A 119 8.40 6.59 -29.51
CA ARG A 119 8.24 8.06 -29.45
C ARG A 119 6.88 8.46 -28.88
N GLU A 120 5.79 7.81 -29.30
CA GLU A 120 4.44 8.06 -28.78
C GLU A 120 4.38 7.81 -27.26
N ILE A 121 4.92 6.68 -26.79
CA ILE A 121 5.03 6.38 -25.35
C ILE A 121 5.88 7.44 -24.66
N SER A 122 7.07 7.75 -25.18
CA SER A 122 7.97 8.73 -24.57
C SER A 122 7.30 10.12 -24.45
N ASN A 123 6.53 10.52 -25.46
CA ASN A 123 5.77 11.76 -25.43
C ASN A 123 4.65 11.72 -24.39
N ALA A 124 3.94 10.59 -24.25
CA ALA A 124 2.90 10.43 -23.24
C ALA A 124 3.46 10.50 -21.81
N TRP A 125 4.70 10.07 -21.58
CA TRP A 125 5.39 10.21 -20.30
C TRP A 125 5.69 11.66 -19.91
N ASN A 126 5.68 12.60 -20.86
CA ASN A 126 5.76 14.03 -20.53
C ASN A 126 4.46 14.58 -19.93
N GLN A 127 3.35 13.82 -20.00
CA GLN A 127 2.03 14.22 -19.51
C GLN A 127 1.49 13.19 -18.51
N THR A 128 2.10 13.12 -17.33
CA THR A 128 1.68 12.17 -16.29
C THR A 128 0.49 12.69 -15.49
N HIS A 129 -0.50 11.84 -15.27
CA HIS A 129 -1.65 12.11 -14.42
C HIS A 129 -1.58 11.27 -13.14
N ARG A 130 -1.64 11.95 -12.01
CA ARG A 130 -1.56 11.36 -10.68
C ARG A 130 -2.84 11.60 -9.91
N MET A 131 -3.26 10.59 -9.15
CA MET A 131 -4.41 10.68 -8.26
C MET A 131 -3.92 10.64 -6.82
N LYS A 132 -4.38 11.56 -5.98
CA LYS A 132 -4.14 11.47 -4.54
C LYS A 132 -4.82 10.23 -3.97
N ILE A 133 -4.10 9.54 -3.09
CA ILE A 133 -4.61 8.37 -2.40
C ILE A 133 -5.57 8.85 -1.32
N LEU A 134 -6.86 8.59 -1.53
CA LEU A 134 -7.86 8.69 -0.47
C LEU A 134 -7.71 7.45 0.38
N ALA A 135 -7.27 7.64 1.64
CA ALA A 135 -7.09 6.58 2.62
C ALA A 135 -8.44 6.06 3.13
N VAL A 136 -9.22 5.48 2.22
CA VAL A 136 -10.36 4.64 2.55
C VAL A 136 -9.75 3.28 2.91
N GLY A 137 -10.15 2.65 4.01
CA GLY A 137 -9.77 1.25 4.25
C GLY A 137 -10.02 0.40 2.99
N PRO A 138 -9.27 -0.69 2.75
CA PRO A 138 -9.32 -1.43 1.48
C PRO A 138 -10.71 -2.05 1.25
N THR A 139 -11.64 -1.25 0.72
CA THR A 139 -13.01 -1.63 0.44
C THR A 139 -13.10 -2.08 -1.00
N ILE A 140 -13.66 -3.26 -1.17
CA ILE A 140 -13.84 -3.93 -2.46
C ILE A 140 -15.25 -3.64 -2.93
N THR A 141 -15.42 -3.13 -4.15
CA THR A 141 -16.77 -3.06 -4.72
C THR A 141 -17.25 -4.46 -5.11
N SER A 142 -18.51 -4.78 -4.85
CA SER A 142 -19.09 -6.08 -5.19
C SER A 142 -18.98 -6.38 -6.69
N GLU A 143 -19.06 -5.34 -7.53
CA GLU A 143 -18.89 -5.42 -8.98
C GLU A 143 -17.47 -5.85 -9.37
N TYR A 144 -16.45 -5.44 -8.62
CA TYR A 144 -15.06 -5.81 -8.92
C TYR A 144 -14.82 -7.30 -8.74
N ASN A 145 -15.41 -7.92 -7.70
CA ASN A 145 -15.27 -9.37 -7.48
C ASN A 145 -15.91 -10.16 -8.62
N GLN A 146 -17.14 -9.80 -9.00
CA GLN A 146 -17.83 -10.41 -10.14
C GLN A 146 -17.04 -10.27 -11.44
N TRP A 147 -16.48 -9.08 -11.70
CA TRP A 147 -15.66 -8.82 -12.87
C TRP A 147 -14.33 -9.60 -12.86
N ARG A 148 -13.69 -9.75 -11.70
CA ARG A 148 -12.47 -10.56 -11.54
C ARG A 148 -12.75 -12.03 -11.84
N ASP A 149 -13.82 -12.59 -11.27
CA ASP A 149 -14.16 -14.01 -11.44
C ASP A 149 -14.51 -14.34 -12.90
N GLN A 150 -15.15 -13.41 -13.61
CA GLN A 150 -15.40 -13.53 -15.05
C GLN A 150 -14.10 -13.49 -15.89
N ARG A 151 -13.09 -12.70 -15.48
CA ARG A 151 -11.78 -12.65 -16.16
C ARG A 151 -10.92 -13.90 -15.98
N VAL A 152 -11.10 -14.67 -14.90
CA VAL A 152 -10.31 -15.89 -14.66
C VAL A 152 -10.65 -16.97 -15.70
N ASN A 153 -11.87 -16.96 -16.24
CA ASN A 153 -12.34 -17.95 -17.19
C ASN A 153 -12.21 -17.51 -18.66
N ASP A 154 -12.30 -16.21 -18.98
CA ASP A 154 -12.20 -15.72 -20.35
C ASP A 154 -10.91 -14.93 -20.59
N ASN A 155 -10.05 -15.48 -21.45
CA ASN A 155 -8.88 -14.79 -21.98
C ASN A 155 -9.32 -13.58 -22.82
N ILE A 156 -9.32 -12.40 -22.20
CA ILE A 156 -9.60 -11.09 -22.80
C ILE A 156 -11.09 -10.86 -23.10
N LEU A 157 -11.86 -10.50 -22.08
CA LEU A 157 -13.11 -9.77 -22.34
C LEU A 157 -12.78 -8.33 -22.72
N ALA A 158 -12.95 -8.01 -24.01
CA ALA A 158 -13.19 -6.65 -24.45
C ALA A 158 -14.49 -6.17 -23.78
N SER A 159 -14.39 -5.16 -22.91
CA SER A 159 -15.54 -4.59 -22.21
C SER A 159 -16.59 -4.09 -23.19
N ASN A 160 -17.83 -4.57 -23.05
CA ASN A 160 -19.00 -4.03 -23.74
C ASN A 160 -19.29 -2.62 -23.17
N PRO A 161 -19.35 -1.55 -23.99
CA PRO A 161 -19.36 -0.14 -23.54
C PRO A 161 -20.58 0.30 -22.73
N LYS A 162 -21.57 -0.57 -22.49
CA LYS A 162 -22.84 -0.20 -21.84
C LYS A 162 -22.78 -0.01 -20.32
N ASN A 163 -21.73 -0.51 -19.64
CA ASN A 163 -21.63 -0.45 -18.17
C ASN A 163 -20.41 0.36 -17.66
N ALA A 164 -19.65 1.00 -18.55
CA ALA A 164 -18.51 1.82 -18.14
C ALA A 164 -19.01 3.21 -17.71
N ARG A 165 -19.30 3.39 -16.41
CA ARG A 165 -19.36 4.73 -15.82
C ARG A 165 -18.02 5.43 -16.04
N SER A 166 -18.05 6.72 -16.35
CA SER A 166 -16.81 7.46 -16.66
C SER A 166 -15.87 7.49 -15.45
N LEU A 167 -14.56 7.68 -15.69
CA LEU A 167 -13.60 7.83 -14.60
C LEU A 167 -13.96 9.04 -13.71
N GLU A 168 -14.46 10.13 -14.30
CA GLU A 168 -14.96 11.28 -13.54
C GLU A 168 -16.17 10.95 -12.65
N GLU A 169 -17.10 10.10 -13.10
CA GLU A 169 -18.27 9.70 -12.29
C GLU A 169 -17.85 8.89 -11.05
N HIS A 170 -16.83 8.03 -11.14
CA HIS A 170 -16.29 7.32 -9.98
C HIS A 170 -15.58 8.26 -8.98
N LEU A 171 -15.06 9.39 -9.48
CA LEU A 171 -14.38 10.41 -8.68
C LEU A 171 -15.35 11.45 -8.09
N GLN A 172 -16.53 11.67 -8.68
CA GLN A 172 -17.53 12.62 -8.16
C GLN A 172 -18.40 12.08 -7.02
N VAL A 173 -18.61 10.76 -6.93
CA VAL A 173 -19.41 10.14 -5.85
C VAL A 173 -18.55 9.84 -4.61
N LEU A 174 -17.67 10.77 -4.25
CA LEU A 174 -16.86 10.68 -3.03
C LEU A 174 -17.56 11.45 -1.90
N PRO A 175 -18.09 10.77 -0.87
CA PRO A 175 -18.38 11.45 0.38
C PRO A 175 -17.07 12.06 0.88
N SER A 176 -17.12 13.30 1.36
CA SER A 176 -15.91 13.98 1.84
C SER A 176 -15.23 13.15 2.95
N GLU A 177 -13.90 13.22 3.06
CA GLU A 177 -13.13 12.53 4.12
C GLU A 177 -13.74 12.82 5.51
N ILE A 178 -14.22 14.04 5.70
CA ILE A 178 -14.92 14.50 6.91
C ILE A 178 -16.27 13.79 7.09
N GLU A 179 -17.06 13.62 6.03
CA GLU A 179 -18.35 12.91 6.07
C GLU A 179 -18.18 11.45 6.50
N ILE A 180 -17.15 10.77 5.97
CA ILE A 180 -16.88 9.35 6.26
C ILE A 180 -16.36 9.19 7.69
N ILE A 181 -15.40 10.02 8.10
CA ILE A 181 -14.89 10.03 9.48
C ILE A 181 -16.02 10.35 10.46
N LYS A 182 -16.90 11.29 10.10
CA LYS A 182 -18.07 11.65 10.89
C LYS A 182 -19.04 10.48 11.03
N GLN A 183 -19.33 9.74 9.96
CA GLN A 183 -20.20 8.56 10.01
C GLN A 183 -19.60 7.42 10.84
N GLU A 184 -18.30 7.13 10.71
CA GLU A 184 -17.63 6.13 11.54
C GLU A 184 -17.57 6.54 13.02
N PHE A 185 -17.32 7.82 13.27
CA PHE A 185 -17.34 8.38 14.62
C PHE A 185 -18.74 8.32 15.23
N GLU A 186 -19.78 8.71 14.49
CA GLU A 186 -21.18 8.61 14.93
C GLU A 186 -21.57 7.17 15.24
N LYS A 187 -21.17 6.20 14.39
CA LYS A 187 -21.45 4.78 14.64
C LYS A 187 -20.76 4.27 15.91
N ARG A 188 -19.47 4.56 16.08
CA ARG A 188 -18.73 4.17 17.30
C ARG A 188 -19.26 4.88 18.55
N SER A 189 -19.64 6.14 18.42
CA SER A 189 -20.24 6.93 19.48
C SER A 189 -21.59 6.34 19.91
N LEU A 190 -22.42 5.89 18.96
CA LEU A 190 -23.68 5.21 19.24
C LEU A 190 -23.46 3.84 19.92
N GLU A 191 -22.48 3.05 19.46
CA GLU A 191 -22.12 1.77 20.08
C GLU A 191 -21.58 1.96 21.51
N LEU A 192 -20.75 2.98 21.74
CA LEU A 192 -20.26 3.33 23.07
C LEU A 192 -21.39 3.87 23.96
N GLY A 193 -22.29 4.69 23.41
CA GLY A 193 -23.47 5.20 24.10
C GLY A 193 -24.35 4.07 24.62
N LYS A 194 -24.64 3.07 23.78
CA LYS A 194 -25.40 1.86 24.19
C LYS A 194 -24.71 1.07 25.30
N LYS A 195 -23.37 0.94 25.25
CA LYS A 195 -22.60 0.29 26.32
C LYS A 195 -22.61 1.08 27.63
N ILE A 196 -22.57 2.42 27.54
CA ILE A 196 -22.68 3.29 28.72
C ILE A 196 -24.06 3.16 29.34
N GLU A 197 -25.12 3.21 28.54
CA GLU A 197 -26.52 3.04 28.99
C GLU A 197 -26.71 1.68 29.67
N GLN A 198 -26.20 0.60 29.08
CA GLN A 198 -26.22 -0.73 29.70
C GLN A 198 -25.48 -0.76 31.04
N LEU A 199 -24.29 -0.15 31.12
CA LEU A 199 -23.53 -0.09 32.38
C LEU A 199 -24.22 0.80 33.43
N GLU A 200 -24.93 1.85 33.01
CA GLU A 200 -25.72 2.72 33.90
C GLU A 200 -26.95 1.98 34.44
N GLU A 201 -27.63 1.17 33.62
CA GLU A 201 -28.71 0.27 34.06
C GLU A 201 -28.20 -0.77 35.07
N GLU A 202 -27.09 -1.46 34.77
CA GLU A 202 -26.47 -2.43 35.68
C GLU A 202 -26.07 -1.77 37.02
N LYS A 203 -25.53 -0.54 36.97
CA LYS A 203 -25.20 0.24 38.17
C LYS A 203 -26.44 0.63 38.96
N MET A 204 -27.54 1.03 38.32
CA MET A 204 -28.81 1.33 39.01
C MET A 204 -29.36 0.09 39.71
N GLN A 205 -29.33 -1.06 39.03
CA GLN A 205 -29.80 -2.32 39.58
C GLN A 205 -29.02 -2.71 40.84
N LEU A 206 -27.69 -2.63 40.78
CA LEU A 206 -26.83 -2.87 41.94
C LEU A 206 -27.07 -1.85 43.07
N GLY A 207 -27.35 -0.59 42.73
CA GLY A 207 -27.72 0.44 43.70
C GLY A 207 -29.01 0.10 44.45
N LEU A 208 -30.05 -0.34 43.74
CA LEU A 208 -31.32 -0.78 44.33
C LEU A 208 -31.12 -2.00 45.25
N ASP A 209 -30.31 -2.98 44.84
CA ASP A 209 -30.01 -4.15 45.67
C ASP A 209 -29.33 -3.76 46.99
N VAL A 210 -28.40 -2.80 46.95
CA VAL A 210 -27.74 -2.27 48.15
C VAL A 210 -28.73 -1.54 49.06
N ASP A 211 -29.65 -0.76 48.51
CA ASP A 211 -30.66 -0.04 49.30
C ASP A 211 -31.71 -0.98 49.90
N ILE A 212 -32.10 -2.05 49.18
CA ILE A 212 -32.96 -3.11 49.72
C ILE A 212 -32.27 -3.78 50.91
N GLN A 213 -31.00 -4.20 50.76
CA GLN A 213 -30.24 -4.80 51.86
C GLN A 213 -30.11 -3.84 53.05
N ARG A 214 -29.93 -2.53 52.80
CA ARG A 214 -29.88 -1.51 53.85
C ARG A 214 -31.23 -1.36 54.57
N LEU A 215 -32.34 -1.32 53.85
CA LEU A 215 -33.69 -1.25 54.41
C LEU A 215 -34.05 -2.47 55.25
N GLU A 216 -33.65 -3.67 54.79
CA GLU A 216 -33.81 -4.90 55.55
C GLU A 216 -32.99 -4.87 56.85
N ALA A 217 -31.73 -4.43 56.78
CA ALA A 217 -30.89 -4.27 57.96
C ALA A 217 -31.49 -3.25 58.95
N ASP A 218 -32.05 -2.15 58.46
CA ASP A 218 -32.69 -1.12 59.29
C ASP A 218 -33.99 -1.61 59.94
N LYS A 219 -34.83 -2.38 59.23
CA LYS A 219 -36.01 -3.04 59.81
C LYS A 219 -35.61 -4.00 60.92
N LEU A 220 -34.57 -4.81 60.69
CA LEU A 220 -34.05 -5.73 61.70
C LEU A 220 -33.52 -4.97 62.93
N ARG A 221 -32.82 -3.85 62.74
CA ARG A 221 -32.35 -3.00 63.83
C ARG A 221 -33.50 -2.39 64.64
N LYS A 222 -34.52 -1.84 63.97
CA LYS A 222 -35.71 -1.29 64.65
C LYS A 222 -36.48 -2.37 65.42
N GLY A 223 -36.65 -3.55 64.83
CA GLY A 223 -37.26 -4.70 65.49
C GLY A 223 -36.48 -5.14 66.73
N LYS A 224 -35.14 -5.13 66.64
CA LYS A 224 -34.26 -5.42 67.78
C LYS A 224 -34.45 -4.40 68.91
N ASN A 225 -34.38 -3.10 68.61
CA ASN A 225 -34.53 -2.05 69.63
C ASN A 225 -35.91 -2.09 70.29
N LYS A 226 -36.98 -2.32 69.52
CA LYS A 226 -38.36 -2.49 70.04
C LYS A 226 -38.45 -3.68 71.00
N ALA A 227 -37.86 -4.82 70.64
CA ALA A 227 -37.84 -5.99 71.51
C ALA A 227 -37.03 -5.74 72.80
N GLU A 228 -35.99 -4.91 72.73
CA GLU A 228 -35.16 -4.51 73.87
C GLU A 228 -35.93 -3.55 74.82
N GLU A 229 -36.64 -2.56 74.26
CA GLU A 229 -37.54 -1.67 75.01
C GLU A 229 -38.71 -2.44 75.66
N ASP A 230 -39.34 -3.36 74.91
CA ASP A 230 -40.43 -4.19 75.42
C ASP A 230 -39.92 -5.10 76.55
N LEU A 231 -38.69 -5.62 76.43
CA LEU A 231 -38.03 -6.40 77.48
C LEU A 231 -37.78 -5.56 78.74
N ASP A 232 -37.29 -4.33 78.60
CA ASP A 232 -37.06 -3.43 79.74
C ASP A 232 -38.38 -2.96 80.37
N SER A 233 -39.42 -2.71 79.57
CA SER A 233 -40.77 -2.42 80.04
C SER A 233 -41.33 -3.60 80.85
N LEU A 234 -41.27 -4.82 80.30
CA LEU A 234 -41.70 -6.04 80.97
C LEU A 234 -40.92 -6.27 82.28
N LYS A 235 -39.62 -5.98 82.29
CA LYS A 235 -38.77 -6.05 83.49
C LYS A 235 -39.18 -5.03 84.55
N THR A 236 -39.68 -3.88 84.13
CA THR A 236 -40.18 -2.80 85.00
C THR A 236 -41.57 -3.12 85.54
N ASP A 237 -42.46 -3.64 84.69
CA ASP A 237 -43.80 -4.12 85.06
C ASP A 237 -43.72 -5.34 85.98
N TYR A 238 -42.79 -6.26 85.75
CA TYR A 238 -42.52 -7.37 86.66
C TYR A 238 -42.07 -6.86 88.05
N LYS A 239 -41.21 -5.83 88.10
CA LYS A 239 -40.81 -5.20 89.37
C LYS A 239 -41.99 -4.48 90.04
N LYS A 240 -42.88 -3.83 89.29
CA LYS A 240 -44.11 -3.21 89.79
C LYS A 240 -45.08 -4.25 90.30
N LEU A 241 -45.41 -5.28 89.52
CA LEU A 241 -46.28 -6.39 89.88
C LEU A 241 -45.76 -7.11 91.14
N ARG A 242 -44.45 -7.35 91.24
CA ARG A 242 -43.82 -7.89 92.45
C ARG A 242 -43.96 -6.99 93.67
N ARG A 243 -44.04 -5.66 93.48
CA ARG A 243 -44.38 -4.69 94.54
C ARG A 243 -45.88 -4.68 94.83
N SER A 244 -46.74 -4.65 93.82
CA SER A 244 -48.21 -4.68 93.93
C SER A 244 -48.71 -5.96 94.60
N VAL A 245 -48.11 -7.11 94.32
CA VAL A 245 -48.39 -8.39 95.00
C VAL A 245 -47.97 -8.36 96.48
N ARG A 246 -47.02 -7.48 96.86
CA ARG A 246 -46.69 -7.23 98.27
C ARG A 246 -47.61 -6.21 98.96
N THR A 247 -48.31 -5.34 98.22
CA THR A 247 -49.17 -4.27 98.78
C THR A 247 -50.68 -4.47 98.60
N ALA A 248 -51.14 -5.24 97.62
CA ALA A 248 -52.55 -5.49 97.35
C ALA A 248 -52.89 -6.95 97.65
N GLY A 249 -53.57 -7.17 98.77
CA GLY A 249 -54.31 -8.39 99.00
C GLY A 249 -55.46 -8.51 98.01
N LEU A 250 -55.47 -9.64 97.28
CA LEU A 250 -56.59 -10.27 96.55
C LEU A 250 -57.05 -9.63 95.22
N GLY A 251 -57.16 -10.48 94.19
CA GLY A 251 -57.83 -10.11 92.93
C GLY A 251 -57.79 -11.10 91.75
N LYS A 252 -57.03 -12.21 91.79
CA LYS A 252 -57.07 -13.25 90.72
C LYS A 252 -56.97 -14.65 91.31
N SER A 253 -57.68 -15.63 90.73
CA SER A 253 -57.61 -17.03 91.21
C SER A 253 -56.26 -17.67 90.85
N PRO A 254 -55.78 -18.65 91.64
CA PRO A 254 -54.50 -19.32 91.41
C PRO A 254 -54.37 -19.99 90.02
N GLU A 255 -55.46 -20.38 89.39
CA GLU A 255 -55.47 -20.97 88.04
C GLU A 255 -55.12 -19.95 86.95
N GLN A 256 -55.67 -18.72 87.04
CA GLN A 256 -55.39 -17.66 86.06
C GLN A 256 -53.91 -17.23 86.10
N TRP A 257 -53.32 -17.20 87.30
CA TRP A 257 -51.88 -16.95 87.47
C TRP A 257 -51.02 -18.03 86.86
N ARG A 258 -51.39 -19.31 87.01
CA ARG A 258 -50.65 -20.42 86.39
C ARG A 258 -50.71 -20.33 84.87
N GLN A 259 -51.82 -19.89 84.30
CA GLN A 259 -52.01 -19.77 82.85
C GLN A 259 -51.21 -18.61 82.25
N GLU A 260 -51.26 -17.41 82.86
CA GLU A 260 -50.45 -16.25 82.45
C GLU A 260 -48.93 -16.53 82.56
N ILE A 261 -48.49 -17.20 83.64
CA ILE A 261 -47.08 -17.59 83.80
C ILE A 261 -46.65 -18.56 82.70
N GLN A 262 -47.51 -19.50 82.31
CA GLN A 262 -47.19 -20.47 81.26
C GLN A 262 -47.12 -19.83 79.88
N GLU A 263 -48.03 -18.89 79.58
CA GLU A 263 -48.03 -18.13 78.33
C GLU A 263 -46.79 -17.25 78.18
N GLU A 264 -46.40 -16.52 79.24
CA GLU A 264 -45.17 -15.73 79.23
C GLU A 264 -43.93 -16.60 79.14
N LYS A 265 -43.94 -17.80 79.75
CA LYS A 265 -42.85 -18.78 79.61
C LYS A 265 -42.71 -19.28 78.16
N MET A 266 -43.83 -19.50 77.46
CA MET A 266 -43.82 -19.87 76.04
C MET A 266 -43.32 -18.74 75.15
N LYS A 267 -43.73 -17.49 75.42
CA LYS A 267 -43.22 -16.31 74.69
C LYS A 267 -41.71 -16.12 74.93
N ALA A 268 -41.25 -16.24 76.17
CA ALA A 268 -39.83 -16.14 76.52
C ALA A 268 -39.01 -17.21 75.80
N ASN A 269 -39.48 -18.47 75.76
CA ASN A 269 -38.82 -19.53 75.00
C ASN A 269 -38.78 -19.24 73.49
N GLN A 270 -39.83 -18.63 72.94
CA GLN A 270 -39.87 -18.26 71.52
C GLN A 270 -38.89 -17.11 71.19
N TRP A 271 -38.73 -16.14 72.08
CA TRP A 271 -37.74 -15.08 71.97
C TRP A 271 -36.31 -15.60 72.12
N GLU A 272 -36.07 -16.51 73.06
CA GLU A 272 -34.78 -17.17 73.22
C GLU A 272 -34.38 -17.91 71.94
N LYS A 273 -35.31 -18.65 71.31
CA LYS A 273 -35.04 -19.33 70.04
C LYS A 273 -34.68 -18.35 68.91
N LYS A 274 -35.42 -17.25 68.77
CA LYS A 274 -35.11 -16.20 67.78
C LYS A 274 -33.76 -15.55 68.04
N PHE A 275 -33.41 -15.32 69.30
CA PHE A 275 -32.12 -14.75 69.67
C PHE A 275 -30.96 -15.67 69.29
N GLN A 276 -31.08 -16.98 69.57
CA GLN A 276 -30.08 -17.98 69.17
C GLN A 276 -29.97 -18.08 67.64
N ASP A 277 -31.09 -18.05 66.90
CA ASP A 277 -31.08 -18.08 65.44
C ASP A 277 -30.39 -16.84 64.84
N THR A 278 -30.65 -15.64 65.37
CA THR A 278 -29.97 -14.40 64.93
C THR A 278 -28.48 -14.46 65.25
N ARG A 279 -28.10 -14.98 66.42
CA ARG A 279 -26.69 -15.14 66.80
C ARG A 279 -25.94 -16.11 65.88
N ALA A 280 -26.59 -17.21 65.47
CA ALA A 280 -26.02 -18.15 64.51
C ALA A 280 -25.79 -17.50 63.13
N ARG A 281 -26.73 -16.66 62.68
CA ARG A 281 -26.57 -15.89 61.42
C ARG A 281 -25.44 -14.88 61.49
N GLU A 282 -25.31 -14.17 62.59
CA GLU A 282 -24.22 -13.20 62.82
C GLU A 282 -22.85 -13.88 62.77
N VAL A 283 -22.69 -15.04 63.42
CA VAL A 283 -21.46 -15.85 63.35
C VAL A 283 -21.17 -16.30 61.91
N THR A 284 -22.20 -16.67 61.16
CA THR A 284 -22.05 -17.11 59.76
C THR A 284 -21.61 -15.95 58.87
N LEU A 285 -22.22 -14.77 59.02
CA LEU A 285 -21.84 -13.56 58.28
C LEU A 285 -20.42 -13.09 58.63
N GLY A 286 -20.04 -13.17 59.91
CA GLY A 286 -18.68 -12.85 60.35
C GLY A 286 -17.62 -13.74 59.67
N LYS A 287 -17.92 -15.03 59.51
CA LYS A 287 -17.05 -15.95 58.76
C LYS A 287 -16.95 -15.57 57.28
N SER A 288 -18.07 -15.29 56.61
CA SER A 288 -18.07 -14.87 55.20
C SER A 288 -17.33 -13.55 54.99
N LEU A 289 -17.46 -12.59 55.90
CA LEU A 289 -16.75 -11.31 55.84
C LEU A 289 -15.23 -11.51 55.92
N LEU A 290 -14.77 -12.41 56.79
CA LEU A 290 -13.35 -12.75 56.92
C LEU A 290 -12.81 -13.38 55.63
N VAL A 291 -13.58 -14.27 54.99
CA VAL A 291 -13.22 -14.87 53.69
C VAL A 291 -13.07 -13.78 52.62
N CYS A 292 -14.05 -12.87 52.48
CA CYS A 292 -13.97 -11.76 51.53
C CYS A 292 -12.78 -10.82 51.80
N GLN A 293 -12.43 -10.58 53.08
CA GLN A 293 -11.25 -9.79 53.42
C GLN A 293 -9.95 -10.48 52.98
N ASN A 294 -9.82 -11.77 53.21
CA ASN A 294 -8.64 -12.54 52.81
C ASN A 294 -8.50 -12.53 51.27
N GLU A 295 -9.58 -12.80 50.54
CA GLU A 295 -9.59 -12.74 49.06
C GLU A 295 -9.19 -11.35 48.54
N LYS A 296 -9.69 -10.28 49.16
CA LYS A 296 -9.31 -8.90 48.82
C LYS A 296 -7.81 -8.66 49.03
N THR A 297 -7.22 -9.18 50.10
CA THR A 297 -5.77 -9.04 50.34
C THR A 297 -4.94 -9.82 49.32
N GLU A 298 -5.38 -11.03 48.94
CA GLU A 298 -4.71 -11.83 47.93
C GLU A 298 -4.78 -11.19 46.54
N LEU A 299 -5.95 -10.67 46.16
CA LEU A 299 -6.12 -9.94 44.89
C LEU A 299 -5.22 -8.70 44.83
N LYS A 300 -5.09 -7.95 45.94
CA LYS A 300 -4.15 -6.81 46.00
C LYS A 300 -2.70 -7.26 45.75
N ALA A 301 -2.26 -8.35 46.37
CA ALA A 301 -0.91 -8.87 46.17
C ALA A 301 -0.67 -9.31 44.71
N ARG A 302 -1.66 -9.95 44.09
CA ARG A 302 -1.59 -10.34 42.67
C ARG A 302 -1.51 -9.13 41.73
N VAL A 303 -2.27 -8.07 42.01
CA VAL A 303 -2.20 -6.82 41.22
C VAL A 303 -0.81 -6.20 41.30
N THR A 304 -0.23 -6.10 42.49
CA THR A 304 1.13 -5.54 42.65
C THR A 304 2.20 -6.35 41.93
N GLU A 305 2.07 -7.67 41.89
CA GLU A 305 3.01 -8.54 41.17
C GLU A 305 2.87 -8.41 39.65
N LEU A 306 1.63 -8.29 39.15
CA LEU A 306 1.37 -8.02 37.74
C LEU A 306 1.91 -6.67 37.30
N GLU A 307 1.76 -5.62 38.11
CA GLU A 307 2.34 -4.30 37.85
C GLU A 307 3.87 -4.36 37.76
N ARG A 308 4.52 -5.09 38.68
CA ARG A 308 5.96 -5.32 38.68
C ARG A 308 6.44 -6.04 37.41
N LEU A 309 5.77 -7.13 37.03
CA LEU A 309 6.09 -7.91 35.83
C LEU A 309 5.89 -7.08 34.56
N LEU A 310 4.80 -6.30 34.49
CA LEU A 310 4.50 -5.45 33.34
C LEU A 310 5.54 -4.33 33.18
N HIS A 311 6.01 -3.75 34.29
CA HIS A 311 7.09 -2.77 34.27
C HIS A 311 8.42 -3.39 33.78
N GLN A 312 8.76 -4.59 34.27
CA GLN A 312 9.95 -5.33 33.84
C GLN A 312 9.90 -5.74 32.36
N TYR A 313 8.73 -6.16 31.87
CA TYR A 313 8.53 -6.50 30.46
C TYR A 313 8.69 -5.26 29.57
N ARG A 314 8.05 -4.13 29.92
CA ARG A 314 8.17 -2.87 29.17
C ARG A 314 9.60 -2.35 29.12
N SER A 315 10.33 -2.37 30.23
CA SER A 315 11.71 -1.88 30.26
C SER A 315 12.65 -2.78 29.45
N ARG A 316 12.45 -4.10 29.48
CA ARG A 316 13.30 -5.04 28.76
C ARG A 316 13.00 -5.09 27.26
N SER A 317 11.72 -5.06 26.85
CA SER A 317 11.32 -5.04 25.44
C SER A 317 11.75 -3.73 24.77
N SER A 318 11.49 -2.57 25.41
CA SER A 318 11.90 -1.28 24.84
C SER A 318 13.42 -1.12 24.71
N ALA A 319 14.20 -1.50 25.73
CA ALA A 319 15.65 -1.33 25.68
C ALA A 319 16.34 -2.25 24.66
N VAL A 320 15.87 -3.49 24.50
CA VAL A 320 16.44 -4.44 23.53
C VAL A 320 16.07 -4.05 22.10
N GLU A 321 14.82 -3.68 21.83
CA GLU A 321 14.36 -3.24 20.51
C GLU A 321 15.01 -1.92 20.08
N LEU A 322 15.20 -0.98 21.00
CA LEU A 322 15.95 0.26 20.72
C LEU A 322 17.42 0.00 20.45
N LYS A 323 18.04 -0.97 21.15
CA LYS A 323 19.45 -1.31 20.91
C LYS A 323 19.64 -1.99 19.55
N THR A 324 18.80 -2.95 19.19
CA THR A 324 18.89 -3.63 17.89
C THR A 324 18.63 -2.67 16.72
N SER A 325 17.69 -1.74 16.87
CA SER A 325 17.45 -0.70 15.86
C SER A 325 18.61 0.29 15.75
N LEU A 326 19.24 0.67 16.87
CA LEU A 326 20.45 1.52 16.87
C LEU A 326 21.61 0.84 16.14
N ASP A 327 21.88 -0.44 16.42
CA ASP A 327 22.95 -1.19 15.77
C ASP A 327 22.70 -1.29 14.25
N LYS A 328 21.43 -1.47 13.83
CA LYS A 328 21.06 -1.48 12.42
C LYS A 328 21.26 -0.13 11.73
N ILE A 329 21.01 0.97 12.44
CA ILE A 329 21.23 2.33 11.92
C ILE A 329 22.72 2.58 11.68
N GLU A 330 23.60 2.18 12.61
CA GLU A 330 25.05 2.34 12.43
C GLU A 330 25.60 1.45 11.30
N GLU A 331 25.07 0.23 11.12
CA GLU A 331 25.40 -0.62 9.95
C GLU A 331 25.04 0.06 8.62
N LEU A 332 23.81 0.57 8.50
CA LEU A 332 23.35 1.26 7.28
C LEU A 332 24.17 2.53 7.02
N LYS A 333 24.56 3.26 8.05
CA LYS A 333 25.43 4.43 7.95
C LYS A 333 26.84 4.09 7.48
N GLY A 334 27.34 2.88 7.78
CA GLY A 334 28.56 2.34 7.20
C GLY A 334 28.41 2.14 5.69
N GLN A 335 27.34 1.46 5.28
CA GLN A 335 27.05 1.18 3.86
C GLN A 335 26.86 2.44 3.01
N VAL A 336 26.18 3.46 3.56
CA VAL A 336 26.04 4.76 2.88
C VAL A 336 27.40 5.40 2.62
N ARG A 337 28.32 5.38 3.59
CA ARG A 337 29.68 5.93 3.42
C ARG A 337 30.48 5.18 2.34
N GLU A 338 30.34 3.86 2.27
CA GLU A 338 30.97 3.06 1.21
C GLU A 338 30.42 3.40 -0.18
N LEU A 339 29.10 3.57 -0.29
CA LEU A 339 28.44 3.97 -1.54
C LEU A 339 28.82 5.40 -1.96
N GLU A 340 28.95 6.33 -1.02
CA GLU A 340 29.43 7.69 -1.28
C GLU A 340 30.86 7.68 -1.85
N ALA A 341 31.76 6.88 -1.27
CA ALA A 341 33.13 6.74 -1.79
C ALA A 341 33.16 6.11 -3.19
N ALA A 342 32.31 5.10 -3.45
CA ALA A 342 32.19 4.49 -4.78
C ALA A 342 31.61 5.48 -5.81
N LEU A 343 30.64 6.30 -5.42
CA LEU A 343 30.07 7.34 -6.27
C LEU A 343 31.13 8.37 -6.67
N GLN A 344 31.89 8.90 -5.70
CA GLN A 344 32.99 9.84 -5.97
C GLN A 344 34.04 9.24 -6.92
N ASN A 345 34.37 7.96 -6.77
CA ASN A 345 35.26 7.27 -7.71
C ASN A 345 34.67 7.22 -9.13
N SER A 346 33.39 6.91 -9.25
CA SER A 346 32.71 6.86 -10.54
C SER A 346 32.62 8.23 -11.21
N GLU A 347 32.38 9.30 -10.44
CA GLU A 347 32.38 10.68 -10.92
C GLU A 347 33.75 11.07 -11.50
N PHE A 348 34.83 10.77 -10.77
CA PHE A 348 36.19 11.02 -11.26
C PHE A 348 36.49 10.29 -12.58
N ARG A 349 36.00 9.04 -12.72
CA ARG A 349 36.15 8.27 -13.96
C ARG A 349 35.34 8.86 -15.11
N MET A 350 34.14 9.37 -14.85
CA MET A 350 33.34 10.04 -15.88
C MET A 350 34.01 11.32 -16.36
N GLU A 351 34.53 12.13 -15.43
CA GLU A 351 35.23 13.38 -15.77
C GLU A 351 36.49 13.13 -16.62
N LEU A 352 37.20 12.02 -16.37
CA LEU A 352 38.33 11.59 -17.21
C LEU A 352 37.87 11.17 -18.61
N LEU A 353 36.76 10.44 -18.72
CA LEU A 353 36.21 10.02 -19.99
C LEU A 353 35.69 11.20 -20.82
N GLU A 354 35.03 12.18 -20.21
CA GLU A 354 34.58 13.41 -20.87
C GLU A 354 35.76 14.16 -21.49
N ARG A 355 36.84 14.39 -20.72
CA ARG A 355 38.07 15.01 -21.26
C ARG A 355 38.63 14.26 -22.46
N SER A 356 38.61 12.92 -22.40
CA SER A 356 39.09 12.10 -23.52
C SER A 356 38.18 12.21 -24.74
N SER A 357 36.86 12.28 -24.54
CA SER A 357 35.87 12.44 -25.61
C SER A 357 36.04 13.78 -26.32
N ASP A 358 36.21 14.86 -25.56
CA ASP A 358 36.46 16.20 -26.11
C ASP A 358 37.75 16.22 -26.95
N GLN A 359 38.80 15.54 -26.48
CA GLN A 359 40.05 15.40 -27.23
C GLN A 359 39.85 14.66 -28.56
N TRP A 360 39.13 13.54 -28.55
CA TRP A 360 38.81 12.77 -29.77
C TRP A 360 37.95 13.58 -30.74
N GLN A 361 36.98 14.33 -30.23
CA GLN A 361 36.12 15.19 -31.04
C GLN A 361 36.95 16.30 -31.74
N GLY A 362 37.89 16.92 -31.03
CA GLY A 362 38.82 17.89 -31.62
C GLY A 362 39.79 17.29 -32.64
N GLN A 363 40.17 16.01 -32.51
CA GLN A 363 40.98 15.30 -33.52
C GLN A 363 40.15 14.95 -34.76
N LEU A 364 38.91 14.52 -34.57
CA LEU A 364 37.98 14.20 -35.65
C LEU A 364 37.70 15.45 -36.49
N GLN A 365 37.42 16.58 -35.86
CA GLN A 365 37.18 17.85 -36.56
C GLN A 365 38.37 18.25 -37.44
N ARG A 366 39.60 18.18 -36.89
CA ARG A 366 40.83 18.45 -37.66
C ARG A 366 40.98 17.53 -38.86
N SER A 367 40.66 16.24 -38.69
CA SER A 367 40.75 15.26 -39.78
C SER A 367 39.70 15.52 -40.86
N GLN A 368 38.48 15.90 -40.46
CA GLN A 368 37.42 16.29 -41.39
C GLN A 368 37.78 17.55 -42.18
N ASP A 369 38.38 18.55 -41.54
CA ASP A 369 38.86 19.76 -42.20
C ASP A 369 39.94 19.44 -43.25
N GLN A 370 40.89 18.56 -42.92
CA GLN A 370 41.91 18.09 -43.87
C GLN A 370 41.32 17.35 -45.07
N ILE A 371 40.29 16.51 -44.85
CA ILE A 371 39.61 15.81 -45.94
C ILE A 371 38.92 16.84 -46.84
N ARG A 372 38.23 17.83 -46.28
CA ARG A 372 37.56 18.88 -47.04
C ARG A 372 38.55 19.69 -47.89
N ASP A 373 39.72 20.04 -47.35
CA ASP A 373 40.75 20.77 -48.09
C ASP A 373 41.31 19.93 -49.26
N ARG A 374 41.51 18.62 -49.04
CA ARG A 374 41.94 17.70 -50.11
C ARG A 374 40.86 17.50 -51.18
N ASP A 375 39.60 17.37 -50.78
CA ASP A 375 38.48 17.26 -51.71
C ASP A 375 38.34 18.51 -52.57
N TYR A 376 38.59 19.69 -52.00
CA TYR A 376 38.64 20.95 -52.75
C TYR A 376 39.76 20.93 -53.81
N ILE A 377 40.99 20.59 -53.40
CA ILE A 377 42.14 20.50 -54.33
C ILE A 377 41.88 19.47 -55.43
N MET A 378 41.35 18.30 -55.08
CA MET A 378 41.01 17.25 -56.04
C MET A 378 39.91 17.71 -57.01
N GLY A 379 38.90 18.43 -56.51
CA GLY A 379 37.86 19.04 -57.34
C GLY A 379 38.42 20.04 -58.36
N GLU A 380 39.37 20.88 -57.95
CA GLU A 380 40.06 21.84 -58.82
C GLU A 380 40.91 21.12 -59.89
N ALA A 381 41.67 20.08 -59.50
CA ALA A 381 42.44 19.28 -60.43
C ALA A 381 41.56 18.58 -61.47
N VAL A 382 40.41 18.04 -61.05
CA VAL A 382 39.42 17.44 -61.98
C VAL A 382 38.87 18.49 -62.94
N ALA A 383 38.61 19.71 -62.49
CA ALA A 383 38.15 20.80 -63.35
C ALA A 383 39.22 21.16 -64.41
N GLN A 384 40.48 21.27 -64.01
CA GLN A 384 41.60 21.52 -64.93
C GLN A 384 41.77 20.39 -65.96
N VAL A 385 41.67 19.12 -65.54
CA VAL A 385 41.74 17.97 -66.47
C VAL A 385 40.60 18.02 -67.49
N ARG A 386 39.39 18.39 -67.06
CA ARG A 386 38.25 18.57 -67.99
C ARG A 386 38.52 19.68 -69.00
N GLU A 387 39.03 20.83 -68.55
CA GLU A 387 39.39 21.93 -69.43
C GLU A 387 40.43 21.51 -70.48
N VAL A 388 41.48 20.80 -70.08
CA VAL A 388 42.49 20.27 -71.02
C VAL A 388 41.87 19.27 -72.00
N ALA A 389 40.99 18.38 -71.52
CA ALA A 389 40.30 17.43 -72.37
C ALA A 389 39.42 18.13 -73.43
N ASP A 390 38.70 19.18 -73.05
CA ASP A 390 37.88 19.98 -73.97
C ASP A 390 38.73 20.71 -75.02
N HIS A 391 39.89 21.23 -74.62
CA HIS A 391 40.86 21.84 -75.55
C HIS A 391 41.43 20.81 -76.54
N LEU A 392 41.82 19.62 -76.06
CA LEU A 392 42.30 18.52 -76.93
C LEU A 392 41.22 18.05 -77.89
N GLN A 393 39.97 17.95 -77.44
CA GLN A 393 38.83 17.62 -78.30
C GLN A 393 38.66 18.66 -79.41
N THR A 394 38.81 19.94 -79.09
CA THR A 394 38.75 21.04 -80.07
C THR A 394 39.88 20.95 -81.09
N LEU A 395 41.11 20.70 -80.65
CA LEU A 395 42.27 20.52 -81.53
C LEU A 395 42.12 19.30 -82.45
N ALA A 396 41.58 18.19 -81.93
CA ALA A 396 41.31 16.99 -82.73
C ALA A 396 40.33 17.31 -83.88
N VAL A 397 39.23 18.03 -83.60
CA VAL A 397 38.28 18.48 -84.64
C VAL A 397 38.96 19.38 -85.67
N GLN A 398 39.86 20.27 -85.26
CA GLN A 398 40.62 21.12 -86.18
C GLN A 398 41.59 20.32 -87.05
N ALA A 399 42.28 19.32 -86.48
CA ALA A 399 43.17 18.43 -87.21
C ALA A 399 42.42 17.61 -88.25
N ASP A 400 41.25 17.06 -87.91
CA ASP A 400 40.38 16.34 -88.85
C ASP A 400 39.94 17.25 -90.02
N LEU A 401 39.57 18.50 -89.74
CA LEU A 401 39.23 19.50 -90.76
C LEU A 401 40.42 19.81 -91.70
N LEU A 402 41.63 19.94 -91.16
CA LEU A 402 42.83 20.16 -91.95
C LEU A 402 43.21 18.93 -92.78
N SER A 403 43.03 17.73 -92.23
CA SER A 403 43.27 16.48 -92.95
C SER A 403 42.35 16.36 -94.16
N LEU A 404 41.05 16.65 -94.00
CA LEU A 404 40.07 16.72 -95.10
C LEU A 404 40.48 17.73 -96.18
N LYS A 405 41.02 18.89 -95.77
CA LYS A 405 41.48 19.93 -96.71
C LYS A 405 42.70 19.45 -97.52
N TYR A 406 43.65 18.79 -96.88
CA TYR A 406 44.83 18.23 -97.55
C TYR A 406 44.49 17.06 -98.47
N GLU A 407 43.53 16.20 -98.11
CA GLU A 407 43.03 15.15 -99.01
C GLU A 407 42.40 15.75 -100.28
N LEU A 408 41.61 16.82 -100.14
CA LEU A 408 41.04 17.57 -101.27
C LEU A 408 42.11 18.24 -102.17
N GLU A 409 43.18 18.77 -101.59
CA GLU A 409 44.32 19.30 -102.34
C GLU A 409 45.13 18.20 -103.05
N SER A 410 45.35 17.06 -102.39
CA SER A 410 46.01 15.89 -102.98
C SER A 410 45.22 15.31 -104.17
N ASP A 411 43.89 15.30 -104.10
CA ASP A 411 43.06 14.87 -105.23
C ASP A 411 43.16 15.83 -106.42
N ARG A 412 43.24 17.14 -106.17
CA ARG A 412 43.53 18.14 -107.21
C ARG A 412 44.92 17.98 -107.81
N ASP A 413 45.93 17.68 -106.99
CA ASP A 413 47.30 17.44 -107.45
C ASP A 413 47.39 16.15 -108.29
N ARG A 414 46.63 15.10 -107.94
CA ARG A 414 46.46 13.90 -108.80
C ARG A 414 45.80 14.24 -110.13
N GLU A 415 44.77 15.09 -110.12
CA GLU A 415 44.06 15.52 -111.33
C GLU A 415 44.97 16.36 -112.25
N LEU A 416 45.76 17.25 -111.68
CA LEU A 416 46.79 18.02 -112.39
C LEU A 416 47.90 17.13 -112.95
N ALA A 417 48.38 16.14 -112.19
CA ALA A 417 49.36 15.16 -112.66
C ALA A 417 48.81 14.31 -113.82
N TRP A 418 47.52 13.97 -113.78
CA TRP A 418 46.82 13.29 -114.88
C TRP A 418 46.73 14.18 -116.13
N LEU A 419 46.38 15.46 -115.98
CA LEU A 419 46.35 16.43 -117.08
C LEU A 419 47.75 16.63 -117.69
N LEU A 420 48.80 16.75 -116.88
CA LEU A 420 50.19 16.83 -117.32
C LEU A 420 50.64 15.61 -118.11
N LYS A 421 50.24 14.40 -117.70
CA LYS A 421 50.45 13.17 -118.49
C LYS A 421 49.76 13.23 -119.85
N LYS A 422 48.54 13.78 -119.90
CA LYS A 422 47.77 13.92 -121.13
C LYS A 422 48.37 14.94 -122.09
N VAL A 423 48.90 16.05 -121.57
CA VAL A 423 49.65 17.06 -122.36
C VAL A 423 50.96 16.47 -122.89
N LYS A 424 51.71 15.71 -122.09
CA LYS A 424 52.91 14.99 -122.57
C LYS A 424 52.59 13.98 -123.68
N ALA A 425 51.44 13.32 -123.63
CA ALA A 425 51.00 12.40 -124.69
C ALA A 425 50.61 13.12 -125.99
N LEU A 426 50.21 14.39 -125.93
CA LEU A 426 49.88 15.22 -127.09
C LEU A 426 51.10 15.94 -127.71
N GLY A 427 52.23 16.01 -126.99
CA GLY A 427 53.49 16.60 -127.47
C GLY A 427 54.41 15.63 -128.24
N ILE A 428 53.95 14.39 -128.49
CA ILE A 428 54.65 13.42 -129.34
C ILE A 428 53.76 13.16 -130.56
N ARG A 429 53.77 14.11 -131.51
CA ARG A 429 53.57 13.87 -132.94
C ARG A 429 53.96 15.08 -133.75
#